data_AF-A0A2T4GV52-F1
#
_entry.id   AF-A0A2T4GV52-F1
#
_cell.length_a   1.000
_cell.length_b   1.000
_cell.length_c   1.000
_cell.angle_alpha   90.00
_cell.angle_beta   90.00
_cell.angle_gamma   90.00
#
_symmetry.space_group_name_H-M   'P 1'
#
loop_
_entity.id
_entity.type
_entity.pdbx_description
1 polymer ?
#
loop_
_entity_poly.entity_id
_entity_poly.type
_entity_poly.pdbx_seq_one_letter_code
_entity_poly.pdbx_strand_id
1 'polypeptide(L)'
;MASPPDAALTISSTSVCAALIIARCVYRLVFRCHIHPTCHRRWRIDDFYMTIAILPLIGRALCILYSFYLNPDHTYHPATQAEAEAEGWGVDVQDLNGDRELSHKLLLPARIFYAMFLWCLKLGLLAFYSRFIDVFRWGKMVTDALWWFIMATFVAVFITILAECRPMSLMWTLDYDDNKVRCNRAVGNLILMAVCNIILNVALIILPFPMLRHLRLDLKEKLQLGFLFSVGAVLVAITILRLPLILNQSVSQRSRSMWASIEILCACIVANTPFFYALVKDLKRQHDDRPERSPSNATNPSDFYDLQSLPSSAGAPIPIPPTISPGTSKCSIKYYENV
;
A
#
# COMPACT_ATOMS: atom_id res chain seq x y z
N MET A 1 30.66 -2.38 -13.63
CA MET A 1 29.75 -3.54 -13.53
C MET A 1 28.32 -3.04 -13.64
N ALA A 2 27.63 -3.36 -14.74
CA ALA A 2 26.19 -3.14 -14.81
C ALA A 2 25.52 -4.12 -13.85
N SER A 3 24.71 -3.62 -12.92
CA SER A 3 23.90 -4.50 -12.06
C SER A 3 23.01 -5.39 -12.95
N PRO A 4 22.87 -6.69 -12.67
CA PRO A 4 21.99 -7.56 -13.44
C PRO A 4 20.57 -6.96 -13.49
N PRO A 5 19.83 -7.13 -14.60
CA PRO A 5 18.54 -6.47 -14.83
C PRO A 5 17.53 -6.70 -13.68
N ASP A 6 17.64 -7.83 -12.98
CA ASP A 6 16.76 -8.21 -11.86
C ASP A 6 17.07 -7.45 -10.56
N ALA A 7 18.36 -7.13 -10.33
CA ALA A 7 18.78 -6.29 -9.22
C ALA A 7 18.28 -4.85 -9.44
N ALA A 8 18.41 -4.34 -10.67
CA ALA A 8 17.89 -3.03 -11.05
C ALA A 8 16.36 -2.94 -10.87
N LEU A 9 15.62 -4.00 -11.22
CA LEU A 9 14.17 -4.07 -10.98
C LEU A 9 13.83 -4.04 -9.48
N THR A 10 14.61 -4.76 -8.66
CA THR A 10 14.41 -4.77 -7.20
C THR A 10 14.68 -3.40 -6.58
N ILE A 11 15.75 -2.72 -7.01
CA ILE A 11 16.08 -1.36 -6.55
C ILE A 11 15.01 -0.37 -6.97
N SER A 12 14.62 -0.37 -8.25
CA SER A 12 13.62 0.57 -8.78
C SER A 12 12.25 0.37 -8.14
N SER A 13 11.75 -0.86 -8.07
CA SER A 13 10.47 -1.17 -7.41
C SER A 13 10.47 -0.74 -5.93
N THR A 14 11.54 -1.05 -5.19
CA THR A 14 11.71 -0.65 -3.79
C THR A 14 11.72 0.86 -3.63
N SER A 15 12.47 1.56 -4.49
CA SER A 15 12.60 3.02 -4.45
C SER A 15 11.27 3.71 -4.73
N VAL A 16 10.52 3.25 -5.74
CA VAL A 16 9.18 3.77 -6.05
C VAL A 16 8.23 3.53 -4.88
N CYS A 17 8.22 2.32 -4.31
CA CYS A 17 7.36 2.00 -3.18
C CYS A 17 7.69 2.85 -1.94
N ALA A 18 8.97 3.00 -1.61
CA ALA A 18 9.41 3.84 -0.51
C ALA A 18 9.04 5.30 -0.75
N ALA A 19 9.24 5.83 -1.97
CA ALA A 19 8.85 7.19 -2.32
C ALA A 19 7.35 7.44 -2.16
N LEU A 20 6.49 6.50 -2.59
CA LEU A 20 5.04 6.61 -2.40
C LEU A 20 4.65 6.68 -0.92
N ILE A 21 5.22 5.80 -0.09
CA ILE A 21 4.93 5.75 1.35
C ILE A 21 5.46 7.01 2.04
N ILE A 22 6.69 7.45 1.73
CA ILE A 22 7.30 8.65 2.28
C ILE A 22 6.51 9.89 1.87
N ALA A 23 6.14 10.03 0.60
CA ALA A 23 5.33 11.15 0.11
C ALA A 23 4.00 11.24 0.86
N ARG A 24 3.34 10.10 1.11
CA ARG A 24 2.13 10.02 1.94
C ARG A 24 2.37 10.49 3.37
N CYS A 25 3.47 10.06 4.00
CA CYS A 25 3.82 10.45 5.36
C CYS A 25 4.17 11.94 5.48
N VAL A 26 5.00 12.44 4.56
CA VAL A 26 5.43 13.84 4.47
C VAL A 26 4.23 14.74 4.22
N TYR A 27 3.36 14.39 3.27
CA TYR A 27 2.15 15.17 3.01
C TYR A 27 1.35 15.36 4.30
N ARG A 28 1.12 14.28 5.06
CA ARG A 28 0.36 14.35 6.31
C ARG A 28 1.09 15.12 7.41
N LEU A 29 2.42 15.03 7.49
CA LEU A 29 3.22 15.83 8.43
C LEU A 29 3.13 17.33 8.10
N VAL A 30 3.30 17.69 6.83
CA VAL A 30 3.30 19.09 6.37
C VAL A 30 1.90 19.71 6.50
N PHE A 31 0.85 19.04 6.00
CA PHE A 31 -0.53 19.54 6.14
C PHE A 31 -1.00 19.61 7.60
N ARG A 32 -0.49 18.73 8.47
CA ARG A 32 -0.72 18.79 9.93
C ARG A 32 -0.11 20.05 10.55
N CYS A 33 1.09 20.44 10.14
CA CYS A 33 1.77 21.62 10.70
C CYS A 33 1.20 22.94 10.17
N HIS A 34 0.67 22.97 8.95
CA HIS A 34 0.33 24.23 8.29
C HIS A 34 -1.10 24.73 8.50
N ILE A 35 -2.06 23.86 8.86
CA ILE A 35 -3.51 24.20 8.80
C ILE A 35 -4.20 24.25 10.17
N HIS A 36 -3.69 23.59 11.21
CA HIS A 36 -4.37 23.62 12.51
C HIS A 36 -3.41 23.53 13.72
N PRO A 37 -3.05 24.66 14.35
CA PRO A 37 -2.24 24.66 15.58
C PRO A 37 -2.94 24.02 16.80
N THR A 38 -4.23 23.70 16.70
CA THR A 38 -5.06 23.17 17.81
C THR A 38 -5.73 21.83 17.55
N CYS A 39 -5.53 21.18 16.39
CA CYS A 39 -6.23 19.93 16.08
C CYS A 39 -5.41 18.70 16.52
N HIS A 40 -5.73 18.20 17.70
CA HIS A 40 -5.18 16.99 18.34
C HIS A 40 -5.62 15.69 17.63
N ARG A 41 -5.61 15.63 16.29
CA ARG A 41 -6.07 14.46 15.54
C ARG A 41 -4.92 13.50 15.22
N ARG A 42 -4.95 12.39 15.96
CA ARG A 42 -4.08 11.20 16.02
C ARG A 42 -3.60 10.70 14.64
N TRP A 43 -2.36 10.19 14.58
CA TRP A 43 -1.89 9.34 13.48
C TRP A 43 -2.96 8.31 13.12
N ARG A 44 -3.32 8.22 11.84
CA ARG A 44 -4.38 7.30 11.39
C ARG A 44 -3.80 5.89 11.29
N ILE A 45 -4.59 4.89 11.67
CA ILE A 45 -4.15 3.50 11.79
C ILE A 45 -3.62 2.95 10.45
N ASP A 46 -4.19 3.37 9.33
CA ASP A 46 -3.69 3.03 7.98
C ASP A 46 -2.31 3.62 7.68
N ASP A 47 -1.99 4.82 8.18
CA ASP A 47 -0.65 5.40 8.01
C ASP A 47 0.39 4.68 8.88
N PHE A 48 -0.02 4.18 10.04
CA PHE A 48 0.82 3.34 10.89
C PHE A 48 1.19 2.02 10.19
N TYR A 49 0.24 1.34 9.55
CA TYR A 49 0.55 0.13 8.77
C TYR A 49 1.46 0.42 7.58
N MET A 50 1.26 1.54 6.88
CA MET A 50 2.12 1.92 5.74
C MET A 50 3.56 2.27 6.18
N THR A 51 3.72 2.97 7.30
CA THR A 51 5.04 3.31 7.83
C THR A 51 5.79 2.07 8.32
N ILE A 52 5.10 1.17 9.02
CA ILE A 52 5.67 -0.13 9.41
C ILE A 52 6.09 -0.94 8.18
N ALA A 53 5.34 -0.86 7.08
CA ALA A 53 5.65 -1.58 5.85
C ALA A 53 6.99 -1.19 5.20
N ILE A 54 7.56 -0.02 5.52
CA ILE A 54 8.89 0.38 5.00
C ILE A 54 9.98 -0.60 5.49
N LEU A 55 9.90 -1.06 6.74
CA LEU A 55 10.90 -1.94 7.32
C LEU A 55 11.01 -3.28 6.58
N PRO A 56 9.93 -4.07 6.37
CA PRO A 56 10.02 -5.28 5.57
C PRO A 56 10.31 -5.01 4.09
N LEU A 57 9.90 -3.86 3.53
CA LEU A 57 10.25 -3.50 2.16
C LEU A 57 11.78 -3.38 1.98
N ILE A 58 12.43 -2.60 2.85
CA ILE A 58 13.89 -2.42 2.84
C ILE A 58 14.59 -3.74 3.19
N GLY A 59 14.11 -4.45 4.22
CA GLY A 59 14.66 -5.73 4.65
C GLY A 59 14.70 -6.75 3.51
N ARG A 60 13.61 -6.88 2.75
CA ARG A 60 13.59 -7.72 1.54
C ARG A 60 14.63 -7.26 0.52
N ALA A 61 14.66 -5.98 0.20
CA ALA A 61 15.56 -5.45 -0.83
C ALA A 61 17.02 -5.73 -0.47
N LEU A 62 17.42 -5.49 0.77
CA LEU A 62 18.76 -5.78 1.28
C LEU A 62 19.09 -7.27 1.18
N CYS A 63 18.20 -8.16 1.63
CA CYS A 63 18.42 -9.60 1.54
C CYS A 63 18.59 -10.09 0.09
N ILE A 64 17.75 -9.61 -0.84
CA ILE A 64 17.80 -10.03 -2.24
C ILE A 64 19.03 -9.47 -2.95
N LEU A 65 19.36 -8.19 -2.76
CA LEU A 65 20.52 -7.57 -3.40
C LEU A 65 21.83 -8.18 -2.90
N TYR A 66 21.92 -8.45 -1.60
CA TYR A 66 23.10 -9.10 -1.04
C TYR A 66 23.21 -10.57 -1.48
N SER A 67 22.08 -11.28 -1.58
CA SER A 67 22.04 -12.64 -2.12
C SER A 67 22.50 -12.72 -3.59
N PHE A 68 22.08 -11.78 -4.45
CA PHE A 68 22.56 -11.68 -5.83
C PHE A 68 24.03 -11.26 -5.93
N TYR A 69 24.52 -10.46 -4.98
CA TYR A 69 25.93 -10.07 -4.92
C TYR A 69 26.83 -11.28 -4.62
N LEU A 70 26.42 -12.14 -3.68
CA LEU A 70 27.18 -13.34 -3.28
C LEU A 70 27.04 -14.51 -4.27
N ASN A 71 25.92 -14.64 -4.98
CA ASN A 71 25.69 -15.73 -5.94
C ASN A 71 24.86 -15.22 -7.14
N PRO A 72 25.50 -14.58 -8.15
CA PRO A 72 24.81 -13.95 -9.27
C PRO A 72 23.93 -14.89 -10.11
N ASP A 73 24.36 -16.15 -10.22
CA ASP A 73 23.66 -17.18 -10.99
C ASP A 73 22.71 -18.03 -10.13
N HIS A 74 22.70 -17.84 -8.81
CA HIS A 74 21.91 -18.62 -7.85
C HIS A 74 22.06 -20.12 -8.05
N THR A 75 23.31 -20.56 -8.23
CA THR A 75 23.65 -21.95 -8.45
C THR A 75 23.61 -22.73 -7.14
N TYR A 76 23.11 -23.97 -7.22
CA TYR A 76 23.05 -24.91 -6.09
C TYR A 76 24.16 -25.95 -6.12
N HIS A 77 24.99 -25.96 -7.18
CA HIS A 77 26.17 -26.82 -7.26
C HIS A 77 27.32 -26.25 -6.43
N PRO A 78 28.17 -27.10 -5.85
CA PRO A 78 29.40 -26.65 -5.21
C PRO A 78 30.32 -25.97 -6.22
N ALA A 79 31.07 -24.97 -5.76
CA ALA A 79 32.02 -24.24 -6.57
C ALA A 79 33.09 -25.19 -7.14
N THR A 80 33.40 -25.00 -8.42
CA THR A 80 34.50 -25.72 -9.07
C THR A 80 35.79 -24.91 -8.96
N GLN A 81 36.94 -25.60 -9.02
CA GLN A 81 38.23 -24.93 -8.97
C GLN A 81 38.43 -23.93 -10.14
N ALA A 82 37.87 -24.24 -11.31
CA ALA A 82 37.89 -23.32 -12.45
C ALA A 82 37.06 -22.04 -12.21
N GLU A 83 35.94 -22.12 -11.48
CA GLU A 83 35.15 -20.93 -11.09
C GLU A 83 35.92 -20.04 -10.11
N ALA A 84 36.61 -20.64 -9.14
CA ALA A 84 37.45 -19.92 -8.17
C ALA A 84 38.64 -19.23 -8.85
N GLU A 85 39.30 -19.91 -9.81
CA GLU A 85 40.39 -19.33 -10.61
C GLU A 85 39.90 -18.18 -11.52
N ALA A 86 38.67 -18.29 -12.03
CA ALA A 86 38.07 -17.27 -12.91
C ALA A 86 37.67 -15.98 -12.19
N GLU A 87 37.35 -16.04 -10.89
CA GLU A 87 37.04 -14.85 -10.08
C GLU A 87 38.27 -13.97 -9.83
N GLY A 88 39.47 -14.56 -9.94
CA GLY A 88 40.75 -13.92 -9.64
C GLY A 88 40.94 -13.68 -8.13
N TRP A 89 42.08 -13.12 -7.74
CA TRP A 89 42.37 -12.73 -6.34
C TRP A 89 42.66 -13.86 -5.34
N GLY A 90 42.88 -15.09 -5.80
CA GLY A 90 43.26 -16.21 -4.92
C GLY A 90 42.14 -16.67 -3.99
N VAL A 91 40.88 -16.46 -4.40
CA VAL A 91 39.68 -16.97 -3.71
C VAL A 91 39.72 -18.50 -3.72
N ASP A 92 39.54 -19.12 -2.56
CA ASP A 92 39.46 -20.59 -2.47
C ASP A 92 38.04 -21.08 -2.77
N VAL A 93 37.93 -22.33 -3.22
CA VAL A 93 36.65 -23.01 -3.46
C VAL A 93 35.78 -23.01 -2.20
N GLN A 94 36.39 -23.08 -1.01
CA GLN A 94 35.67 -23.05 0.26
C GLN A 94 35.00 -21.70 0.53
N ASP A 95 35.67 -20.59 0.19
CA ASP A 95 35.12 -19.24 0.36
C ASP A 95 33.91 -19.03 -0.55
N LEU A 96 34.04 -19.46 -1.82
CA LEU A 96 32.95 -19.38 -2.81
C LEU A 96 31.72 -20.20 -2.39
N ASN A 97 31.96 -21.38 -1.82
CA ASN A 97 30.89 -22.20 -1.24
C ASN A 97 30.23 -21.53 -0.03
N GLY A 98 31.01 -20.88 0.83
CA GLY A 98 30.48 -20.09 1.94
C GLY A 98 29.55 -18.97 1.48
N ASP A 99 29.92 -18.24 0.44
CA ASP A 99 29.13 -17.17 -0.16
C ASP A 99 27.83 -17.69 -0.79
N ARG A 100 27.89 -18.82 -1.51
CA ARG A 100 26.69 -19.47 -2.07
C ARG A 100 25.74 -19.96 -0.97
N GLU A 101 26.26 -20.55 0.10
CA GLU A 101 25.46 -20.98 1.25
C GLU A 101 24.80 -19.78 1.94
N LEU A 102 25.54 -18.70 2.16
CA LEU A 102 25.02 -17.46 2.74
C LEU A 102 23.93 -16.84 1.84
N SER A 103 24.13 -16.84 0.53
CA SER A 103 23.13 -16.39 -0.45
C SER A 103 21.81 -17.16 -0.28
N HIS A 104 21.85 -18.48 -0.13
CA HIS A 104 20.65 -19.29 0.10
C HIS A 104 20.00 -19.01 1.46
N LYS A 105 20.79 -18.81 2.51
CA LYS A 105 20.27 -18.42 3.85
C LYS A 105 19.50 -17.10 3.80
N LEU A 106 19.91 -16.14 2.99
CA LEU A 106 19.24 -14.83 2.84
C LEU A 106 17.88 -14.91 2.14
N LEU A 107 17.59 -15.99 1.42
CA LEU A 107 16.29 -16.17 0.74
C LEU A 107 15.13 -16.38 1.72
N LEU A 108 15.39 -17.01 2.87
CA LEU A 108 14.37 -17.25 3.90
C LEU A 108 13.86 -15.94 4.53
N PRO A 109 14.69 -15.05 5.10
CA PRO A 109 14.23 -13.76 5.60
C PRO A 109 13.66 -12.88 4.48
N ALA A 110 14.18 -12.96 3.25
CA ALA A 110 13.59 -12.24 2.11
C ALA A 110 12.12 -12.64 1.83
N ARG A 111 11.78 -13.93 1.99
CA ARG A 111 10.40 -14.43 1.87
C ARG A 111 9.51 -13.97 3.02
N ILE A 112 10.04 -13.94 4.24
CA ILE A 112 9.31 -13.43 5.42
C ILE A 112 9.00 -11.95 5.24
N PHE A 113 10.00 -11.14 4.89
CA PHE A 113 9.82 -9.71 4.64
C PHE A 113 8.86 -9.43 3.48
N TYR A 114 8.92 -10.24 2.42
CA TYR A 114 7.95 -10.19 1.34
C TYR A 114 6.50 -10.38 1.84
N ALA A 115 6.25 -11.42 2.63
CA ALA A 115 4.93 -11.67 3.19
C ALA A 115 4.49 -10.55 4.15
N MET A 116 5.38 -10.10 5.05
CA MET A 116 5.09 -8.98 5.96
C MET A 116 4.67 -7.73 5.20
N PHE A 117 5.41 -7.35 4.16
CA PHE A 117 5.10 -6.16 3.36
C PHE A 117 3.69 -6.25 2.75
N LEU A 118 3.39 -7.36 2.06
CA LEU A 118 2.09 -7.55 1.40
C LEU A 118 0.92 -7.58 2.39
N TRP A 119 1.12 -8.11 3.60
CA TRP A 119 0.08 -8.13 4.63
C TRP A 119 -0.11 -6.75 5.28
N CYS A 120 0.97 -6.00 5.51
CA CYS A 120 0.86 -4.61 5.96
C CYS A 120 0.09 -3.74 4.96
N LEU A 121 0.29 -3.91 3.65
CA LEU A 121 -0.49 -3.20 2.63
C LEU A 121 -1.99 -3.52 2.72
N LYS A 122 -2.34 -4.79 2.93
CA LYS A 122 -3.74 -5.23 3.10
C LYS A 122 -4.38 -4.67 4.36
N LEU A 123 -3.65 -4.67 5.47
CA LEU A 123 -4.10 -4.06 6.73
C LEU A 123 -4.28 -2.54 6.59
N GLY A 124 -3.36 -1.86 5.89
CA GLY A 124 -3.46 -0.45 5.57
C GLY A 124 -4.68 -0.13 4.69
N LEU A 125 -4.96 -0.96 3.68
CA LEU A 125 -6.13 -0.81 2.83
C LEU A 125 -7.44 -1.09 3.59
N LEU A 126 -7.47 -2.13 4.42
CA LEU A 126 -8.62 -2.43 5.29
C LEU A 126 -8.91 -1.27 6.25
N ALA A 127 -7.88 -0.72 6.91
CA ALA A 127 -8.03 0.42 7.80
C ALA A 127 -8.48 1.70 7.06
N PHE A 128 -8.15 1.83 5.77
CA PHE A 128 -8.69 2.88 4.93
C PHE A 128 -10.18 2.67 4.66
N TYR A 129 -10.60 1.44 4.34
CA TYR A 129 -12.01 1.12 4.05
C TYR A 129 -12.91 1.11 5.28
N SER A 130 -12.40 0.70 6.44
CA SER A 130 -13.19 0.68 7.68
C SER A 130 -13.81 2.03 7.99
N ARG A 131 -13.11 3.13 7.65
CA ARG A 131 -13.62 4.50 7.81
C ARG A 131 -14.98 4.73 7.14
N PHE A 132 -15.21 4.12 5.98
CA PHE A 132 -16.44 4.31 5.21
C PHE A 132 -17.54 3.34 5.64
N ILE A 133 -17.13 2.15 6.08
CA ILE A 133 -18.03 1.03 6.35
C ILE A 133 -18.48 1.00 7.81
N ASP A 134 -17.67 1.48 8.75
CA ASP A 134 -17.98 1.53 10.18
C ASP A 134 -19.15 2.46 10.53
N VAL A 135 -19.62 3.26 9.56
CA VAL A 135 -20.88 4.03 9.67
C VAL A 135 -22.08 3.09 9.79
N PHE A 136 -22.00 1.87 9.25
CA PHE A 136 -23.04 0.86 9.34
C PHE A 136 -22.78 -0.07 10.53
N ARG A 137 -23.84 -0.47 11.28
CA ARG A 137 -23.72 -1.37 12.44
C ARG A 137 -23.04 -2.71 12.09
N TRP A 138 -23.33 -3.26 10.91
CA TRP A 138 -22.70 -4.48 10.39
C TRP A 138 -21.26 -4.28 9.91
N GLY A 139 -20.91 -3.05 9.55
CA GLY A 139 -19.62 -2.73 8.94
C GLY A 139 -18.43 -2.98 9.86
N LYS A 140 -18.58 -2.61 11.14
CA LYS A 140 -17.56 -2.86 12.15
C LYS A 140 -17.28 -4.35 12.34
N MET A 141 -18.34 -5.17 12.39
CA MET A 141 -18.21 -6.63 12.52
C MET A 141 -17.46 -7.24 11.33
N VAL A 142 -17.77 -6.80 10.11
CA VAL A 142 -17.12 -7.29 8.89
C VAL A 142 -15.65 -6.86 8.84
N THR A 143 -15.34 -5.60 9.19
CA THR A 143 -13.96 -5.11 9.27
C THR A 143 -13.15 -5.90 10.29
N ASP A 144 -13.69 -6.10 11.50
CA ASP A 144 -13.00 -6.82 12.58
C ASP A 144 -12.78 -8.29 12.18
N ALA A 145 -13.77 -8.94 11.56
CA ALA A 145 -13.63 -10.30 11.04
C ALA A 145 -12.54 -10.40 9.94
N LEU A 146 -12.51 -9.45 9.00
CA LEU A 146 -11.52 -9.44 7.94
C LEU A 146 -10.11 -9.14 8.47
N TRP A 147 -9.99 -8.30 9.51
CA TRP A 147 -8.71 -8.05 10.18
C TRP A 147 -8.15 -9.33 10.80
N TRP A 148 -8.97 -10.07 11.55
CA TRP A 148 -8.57 -11.36 12.11
C TRP A 148 -8.22 -12.39 11.03
N PHE A 149 -8.96 -12.38 9.92
CA PHE A 149 -8.67 -13.26 8.78
C PHE A 149 -7.33 -12.93 8.10
N ILE A 150 -6.99 -11.65 7.93
CA ILE A 150 -5.67 -11.22 7.43
C ILE A 150 -4.56 -11.67 8.39
N MET A 151 -4.75 -11.53 9.70
CA MET A 151 -3.76 -11.96 10.69
C MET A 151 -3.59 -13.48 10.73
N ALA A 152 -4.69 -14.24 10.67
CA ALA A 152 -4.65 -15.71 10.67
C ALA A 152 -3.92 -16.25 9.44
N THR A 153 -4.21 -15.70 8.26
CA THR A 153 -3.52 -16.08 7.01
C THR A 153 -2.05 -15.69 7.03
N PHE A 154 -1.68 -14.57 7.66
CA PHE A 154 -0.26 -14.19 7.85
C PHE A 154 0.48 -15.25 8.67
N VAL A 155 -0.09 -15.62 9.82
CA VAL A 155 0.50 -16.61 10.73
C VAL A 155 0.62 -17.97 10.04
N ALA A 156 -0.40 -18.39 9.29
CA ALA A 156 -0.35 -19.62 8.50
C ALA A 156 0.82 -19.61 7.50
N VAL A 157 0.94 -18.55 6.69
CA VAL A 157 2.03 -18.37 5.72
C VAL A 157 3.40 -18.32 6.42
N PHE A 158 3.51 -17.60 7.53
CA PHE A 158 4.75 -17.49 8.27
C PHE A 158 5.22 -18.86 8.80
N ILE A 159 4.31 -19.65 9.36
CA ILE A 159 4.61 -21.00 9.83
C ILE A 159 5.02 -21.91 8.67
N THR A 160 4.34 -21.84 7.52
CA THR A 160 4.71 -22.68 6.37
C THR A 160 6.03 -22.29 5.73
N ILE A 161 6.42 -21.01 5.76
CA ILE A 161 7.76 -20.56 5.36
C ILE A 161 8.82 -21.21 6.25
N LEU A 162 8.62 -21.25 7.57
CA LEU A 162 9.57 -21.88 8.49
C LEU A 162 9.55 -23.42 8.43
N ALA A 163 8.42 -24.01 8.02
CA ALA A 163 8.23 -25.46 7.96
C ALA A 163 8.49 -26.08 6.57
N GLU A 164 9.02 -25.31 5.62
CA GLU A 164 9.19 -25.77 4.23
C GLU A 164 10.23 -26.88 4.06
N CYS A 165 11.25 -26.92 4.93
CA CYS A 165 12.31 -27.92 4.93
C CYS A 165 12.56 -28.46 6.36
N ARG A 166 12.79 -29.77 6.49
CA ARG A 166 13.14 -30.42 7.76
C ARG A 166 14.24 -31.49 7.53
N PRO A 167 15.45 -31.35 8.10
CA PRO A 167 15.95 -30.17 8.84
C PRO A 167 16.08 -28.91 7.97
N MET A 168 16.06 -27.73 8.59
CA MET A 168 16.16 -26.44 7.86
C MET A 168 17.48 -26.31 7.10
N SER A 169 18.54 -27.00 7.55
CA SER A 169 19.86 -26.98 6.92
C SER A 169 19.87 -27.40 5.46
N LEU A 170 18.92 -28.23 5.03
CA LEU A 170 18.81 -28.63 3.62
C LEU A 170 18.46 -27.48 2.68
N MET A 171 17.95 -26.36 3.19
CA MET A 171 17.59 -25.20 2.36
C MET A 171 18.80 -24.51 1.74
N TRP A 172 19.97 -24.60 2.41
CA TRP A 172 21.19 -23.90 2.00
C TRP A 172 22.36 -24.84 1.69
N THR A 173 22.16 -26.17 1.77
CA THR A 173 23.18 -27.15 1.39
C THR A 173 23.48 -27.07 -0.11
N LEU A 174 24.76 -26.95 -0.43
CA LEU A 174 25.29 -27.11 -1.78
C LEU A 174 25.48 -28.61 -2.05
N ASP A 175 25.29 -29.06 -3.29
CA ASP A 175 25.25 -30.49 -3.68
C ASP A 175 23.89 -31.17 -3.45
N TYR A 176 22.86 -30.60 -4.08
CA TYR A 176 21.54 -31.20 -4.14
C TYR A 176 21.55 -32.36 -5.14
N ASP A 177 21.85 -33.55 -4.64
CA ASP A 177 21.64 -34.83 -5.33
C ASP A 177 20.14 -34.95 -5.68
N ASP A 178 19.78 -35.19 -6.96
CA ASP A 178 18.38 -35.31 -7.41
C ASP A 178 17.58 -36.39 -6.64
N ASN A 179 18.30 -37.31 -5.98
CA ASN A 179 17.79 -38.41 -5.18
C ASN A 179 17.66 -38.12 -3.66
N LYS A 180 18.14 -36.97 -3.15
CA LYS A 180 18.01 -36.59 -1.73
C LYS A 180 16.72 -35.81 -1.46
N VAL A 181 16.26 -35.90 -0.20
CA VAL A 181 14.97 -35.41 0.32
C VAL A 181 14.63 -34.01 -0.19
N ARG A 182 13.76 -33.95 -1.19
CA ARG A 182 13.13 -32.72 -1.68
C ARG A 182 12.49 -32.02 -0.50
N CYS A 183 12.66 -30.69 -0.40
CA CYS A 183 11.80 -29.85 0.43
C CYS A 183 10.39 -29.92 -0.15
N ASN A 184 9.73 -31.05 0.05
CA ASN A 184 8.50 -31.46 -0.61
C ASN A 184 7.35 -30.53 -0.24
N ARG A 185 7.52 -29.78 0.86
CA ARG A 185 6.57 -28.79 1.36
C ARG A 185 6.78 -27.38 0.79
N ALA A 186 7.87 -27.11 0.07
CA ALA A 186 8.12 -25.80 -0.53
C ALA A 186 7.06 -25.42 -1.57
N VAL A 187 6.61 -26.38 -2.39
CA VAL A 187 5.50 -26.18 -3.34
C VAL A 187 4.20 -25.89 -2.59
N GLY A 188 3.93 -26.62 -1.50
CA GLY A 188 2.76 -26.40 -0.66
C GLY A 188 2.72 -25.00 -0.02
N ASN A 189 3.86 -24.52 0.50
CA ASN A 189 4.01 -23.16 1.04
C ASN A 189 3.68 -22.11 -0.04
N LEU A 190 4.18 -22.30 -1.25
CA LEU A 190 4.00 -21.38 -2.35
C LEU A 190 2.55 -21.33 -2.86
N ILE A 191 1.88 -22.48 -2.93
CA ILE A 191 0.44 -22.57 -3.23
C ILE A 191 -0.37 -21.91 -2.12
N LEU A 192 -0.08 -22.18 -0.84
CA LEU A 192 -0.78 -21.58 0.29
C LEU A 192 -0.67 -20.05 0.26
N MET A 193 0.53 -19.53 0.06
CA MET A 193 0.79 -18.09 -0.09
C MET A 193 -0.05 -17.48 -1.22
N ALA A 194 -0.05 -18.11 -2.40
CA ALA A 194 -0.81 -17.63 -3.55
C ALA A 194 -2.33 -17.64 -3.28
N VAL A 195 -2.86 -18.73 -2.72
CA VAL A 195 -4.28 -18.89 -2.39
C VAL A 195 -4.71 -17.86 -1.34
N CYS A 196 -3.97 -17.73 -0.24
CA CYS A 196 -4.26 -16.72 0.78
C CYS A 196 -4.25 -15.31 0.19
N ASN A 197 -3.26 -14.99 -0.66
CA ASN A 197 -3.17 -13.69 -1.29
C ASN A 197 -4.37 -13.40 -2.20
N ILE A 198 -4.78 -14.36 -3.03
CA ILE A 198 -5.97 -14.24 -3.91
C ILE A 198 -7.23 -14.01 -3.08
N ILE A 199 -7.47 -14.86 -2.07
CA ILE A 199 -8.67 -14.77 -1.23
C ILE A 199 -8.74 -13.41 -0.53
N LEU A 200 -7.62 -12.93 0.03
CA LEU A 200 -7.58 -11.63 0.70
C LEU A 200 -7.82 -10.46 -0.27
N ASN A 201 -7.24 -10.51 -1.46
CA ASN A 201 -7.46 -9.48 -2.48
C ASN A 201 -8.93 -9.45 -2.89
N VAL A 202 -9.55 -10.62 -3.13
CA VAL A 202 -10.99 -10.72 -3.45
C VAL A 202 -11.84 -10.21 -2.29
N ALA A 203 -11.52 -10.57 -1.05
CA ALA A 203 -12.26 -10.08 0.12
C ALA A 203 -12.22 -8.54 0.24
N LEU A 204 -11.05 -7.94 0.02
CA LEU A 204 -10.89 -6.47 0.05
C LEU A 204 -11.60 -5.76 -1.12
N ILE A 205 -11.74 -6.42 -2.27
CA ILE A 205 -12.51 -5.90 -3.41
C ILE A 205 -14.02 -5.95 -3.14
N ILE A 206 -14.50 -7.02 -2.51
CA ILE A 206 -15.92 -7.19 -2.18
C ILE A 206 -16.34 -6.28 -1.03
N LEU A 207 -15.46 -6.01 -0.07
CA LEU A 207 -15.72 -5.22 1.12
C LEU A 207 -16.52 -3.91 0.87
N PRO A 208 -16.12 -3.02 -0.07
CA PRO A 208 -16.88 -1.80 -0.32
C PRO A 208 -18.22 -2.02 -1.04
N PHE A 209 -18.45 -3.15 -1.71
CA PHE A 209 -19.59 -3.36 -2.61
C PHE A 209 -20.98 -3.25 -1.96
N PRO A 210 -21.23 -3.84 -0.76
CA PRO A 210 -22.51 -3.68 -0.07
C PRO A 210 -22.84 -2.21 0.22
N MET A 211 -21.85 -1.37 0.52
CA MET A 211 -22.05 0.05 0.79
C MET A 211 -22.62 0.79 -0.42
N LEU A 212 -22.17 0.48 -1.65
CA LEU A 212 -22.67 1.16 -2.85
C LEU A 212 -24.11 0.83 -3.19
N ARG A 213 -24.59 -0.35 -2.78
CA ARG A 213 -25.99 -0.71 -3.03
C ARG A 213 -26.95 0.11 -2.16
N HIS A 214 -26.50 0.55 -0.99
CA HIS A 214 -27.33 1.32 -0.06
C HIS A 214 -27.26 2.84 -0.28
N LEU A 215 -26.24 3.34 -0.98
CA LEU A 215 -26.03 4.77 -1.17
C LEU A 215 -26.36 5.16 -2.63
N ARG A 216 -27.32 6.08 -2.82
CA ARG A 216 -27.64 6.67 -4.15
C ARG A 216 -26.49 7.59 -4.57
N LEU A 217 -25.43 6.98 -5.09
CA LEU A 217 -24.21 7.66 -5.52
C LEU A 217 -24.36 8.25 -6.92
N ASP A 218 -23.77 9.42 -7.13
CA ASP A 218 -23.70 10.06 -8.44
C ASP A 218 -22.79 9.24 -9.38
N LEU A 219 -22.98 9.38 -10.71
CA LEU A 219 -22.24 8.60 -11.72
C LEU A 219 -20.70 8.70 -11.54
N LYS A 220 -20.22 9.85 -11.04
CA LYS A 220 -18.80 10.09 -10.74
C LYS A 220 -18.27 9.23 -9.60
N GLU A 221 -19.08 8.98 -8.57
CA GLU A 221 -18.71 8.15 -7.41
C GLU A 221 -18.80 6.66 -7.75
N LYS A 222 -19.73 6.29 -8.64
CA LYS A 222 -19.80 4.93 -9.21
C LYS A 222 -18.58 4.61 -10.07
N LEU A 223 -18.09 5.58 -10.85
CA LEU A 223 -16.86 5.44 -11.65
C LEU A 223 -15.61 5.33 -10.76
N GLN A 224 -15.55 6.11 -9.68
CA GLN A 224 -14.48 6.02 -8.68
C GLN A 224 -14.34 4.60 -8.12
N LEU A 225 -15.47 3.98 -7.81
CA LEU A 225 -15.43 2.64 -7.25
C LEU A 225 -15.13 1.56 -8.29
N GLY A 226 -15.56 1.76 -9.54
CA GLY A 226 -15.13 0.95 -10.67
C GLY A 226 -13.61 0.96 -10.86
N PHE A 227 -12.95 2.09 -10.61
CA PHE A 227 -11.49 2.17 -10.65
C PHE A 227 -10.81 1.42 -9.49
N LEU A 228 -11.33 1.50 -8.26
CA LEU A 228 -10.78 0.69 -7.16
C LEU A 228 -10.96 -0.81 -7.41
N PHE A 229 -12.07 -1.21 -8.04
CA PHE A 229 -12.32 -2.60 -8.43
C PHE A 229 -11.32 -3.10 -9.49
N SER A 230 -11.11 -2.33 -10.57
CA SER A 230 -10.18 -2.71 -11.63
C SER A 230 -8.75 -2.87 -11.10
N VAL A 231 -8.36 -1.99 -10.18
CA VAL A 231 -7.05 -2.02 -9.53
C VAL A 231 -6.85 -3.29 -8.67
N GLY A 232 -7.86 -3.73 -7.91
CA GLY A 232 -7.80 -4.99 -7.19
C GLY A 232 -7.82 -6.23 -8.10
N ALA A 233 -8.60 -6.19 -9.19
CA ALA A 233 -8.67 -7.26 -10.17
C ALA A 233 -7.32 -7.50 -10.87
N VAL A 234 -6.57 -6.42 -11.14
CA VAL A 234 -5.20 -6.50 -11.69
C VAL A 234 -4.26 -7.25 -10.73
N LEU A 235 -4.35 -7.03 -9.41
CA LEU A 235 -3.52 -7.77 -8.45
C LEU A 235 -3.84 -9.27 -8.41
N VAL A 236 -5.13 -9.62 -8.48
CA VAL A 236 -5.56 -11.01 -8.57
C VAL A 236 -5.03 -11.64 -9.86
N ALA A 237 -5.14 -10.94 -10.99
CA ALA A 237 -4.62 -11.41 -12.27
C ALA A 237 -3.10 -11.63 -12.24
N ILE A 238 -2.32 -10.69 -11.69
CA ILE A 238 -0.85 -10.83 -11.54
C ILE A 238 -0.52 -12.06 -10.68
N THR A 239 -1.25 -12.27 -9.58
CA THR A 239 -1.02 -13.43 -8.71
C THR A 239 -1.32 -14.76 -9.44
N ILE A 240 -2.40 -14.80 -10.23
CA ILE A 240 -2.79 -15.98 -11.03
C ILE A 240 -1.77 -16.26 -12.15
N LEU A 241 -1.34 -15.23 -12.88
CA LEU A 241 -0.36 -15.37 -13.95
C LEU A 241 0.99 -15.92 -13.47
N ARG A 242 1.30 -15.72 -12.19
CA ARG A 242 2.51 -16.23 -11.55
C ARG A 242 2.44 -17.71 -11.15
N LEU A 243 1.24 -18.27 -10.93
CA LEU A 243 1.07 -19.65 -10.45
C LEU A 243 1.72 -20.72 -11.36
N PRO A 244 1.61 -20.67 -12.70
CA PRO A 244 2.27 -21.65 -13.57
C PRO A 244 3.81 -21.60 -13.49
N LEU A 245 4.37 -20.38 -13.37
CA LEU A 245 5.82 -20.15 -13.20
C LEU A 245 6.32 -20.63 -11.83
N ILE A 246 5.43 -20.64 -10.85
CA ILE A 246 5.67 -21.12 -9.49
C ILE A 246 5.67 -22.65 -9.43
N LEU A 247 4.76 -23.29 -10.16
CA LEU A 247 4.57 -24.74 -10.16
C LEU A 247 5.63 -25.46 -10.99
N ASN A 248 6.23 -24.78 -11.96
CA ASN A 248 7.33 -25.33 -12.72
C ASN A 248 8.63 -25.19 -11.92
N GLN A 249 9.11 -26.30 -11.35
CA GLN A 249 10.32 -26.32 -10.51
C GLN A 249 11.60 -25.93 -11.27
N SER A 250 11.58 -25.98 -12.60
CA SER A 250 12.66 -25.49 -13.47
C SER A 250 12.79 -23.95 -13.52
N VAL A 251 11.85 -23.21 -12.93
CA VAL A 251 11.89 -21.75 -12.95
C VAL A 251 12.97 -21.22 -12.01
N SER A 252 13.90 -20.47 -12.59
CA SER A 252 15.04 -19.87 -11.92
C SER A 252 14.63 -18.97 -10.74
N GLN A 253 15.49 -18.92 -9.72
CA GLN A 253 15.30 -18.04 -8.56
C GLN A 253 15.19 -16.56 -8.96
N ARG A 254 15.92 -16.18 -10.02
CA ARG A 254 15.86 -14.86 -10.66
C ARG A 254 14.44 -14.48 -11.10
N SER A 255 13.78 -15.36 -11.86
CA SER A 255 12.38 -15.15 -12.28
C SER A 255 11.44 -15.00 -11.08
N ARG A 256 11.60 -15.82 -10.04
CA ARG A 256 10.76 -15.74 -8.83
C ARG A 256 10.89 -14.39 -8.12
N SER A 257 12.12 -13.87 -8.02
CA SER A 257 12.40 -12.55 -7.45
C SER A 257 11.84 -11.41 -8.31
N MET A 258 11.98 -11.50 -9.64
CA MET A 258 11.42 -10.53 -10.58
C MET A 258 9.90 -10.38 -10.42
N TRP A 259 9.17 -11.50 -10.45
CA TRP A 259 7.72 -11.50 -10.28
C TRP A 259 7.27 -10.99 -8.90
N ALA A 260 8.01 -11.32 -7.84
CA ALA A 260 7.73 -10.77 -6.51
C ALA A 260 7.93 -9.24 -6.46
N SER A 261 8.94 -8.70 -7.15
CA SER A 261 9.17 -7.25 -7.22
C SER A 261 8.08 -6.52 -8.02
N ILE A 262 7.58 -7.11 -9.10
CA ILE A 262 6.41 -6.61 -9.85
C ILE A 262 5.16 -6.59 -8.96
N GLU A 263 4.92 -7.68 -8.23
CA GLU A 263 3.75 -7.79 -7.34
C GLU A 263 3.78 -6.76 -6.21
N ILE A 264 4.94 -6.56 -5.58
CA ILE A 264 5.17 -5.50 -4.58
C ILE A 264 4.84 -4.13 -5.15
N LEU A 265 5.36 -3.82 -6.33
CA LEU A 265 5.17 -2.53 -6.97
C LEU A 265 3.69 -2.26 -7.24
N CYS A 266 3.02 -3.22 -7.88
CA CYS A 266 1.59 -3.12 -8.15
C CYS A 266 0.78 -2.99 -6.86
N ALA A 267 1.03 -3.86 -5.88
CA ALA A 267 0.30 -3.85 -4.61
C ALA A 267 0.48 -2.53 -3.85
N CYS A 268 1.69 -1.97 -3.85
CA CYS A 268 1.98 -0.69 -3.21
C CYS A 268 1.25 0.46 -3.90
N ILE A 269 1.24 0.50 -5.24
CA ILE A 269 0.49 1.49 -6.02
C ILE A 269 -1.00 1.38 -5.68
N VAL A 270 -1.56 0.18 -5.70
CA VAL A 270 -2.97 -0.10 -5.37
C VAL A 270 -3.31 0.40 -3.97
N ALA A 271 -2.50 0.05 -2.97
CA ALA A 271 -2.77 0.38 -1.58
C ALA A 271 -2.66 1.90 -1.28
N ASN A 272 -1.90 2.64 -2.08
CA ASN A 272 -1.75 4.09 -1.95
C ASN A 272 -2.67 4.91 -2.88
N THR A 273 -3.23 4.28 -3.92
CA THR A 273 -4.16 4.91 -4.87
C THR A 273 -5.32 5.65 -4.20
N PRO A 274 -6.07 5.06 -3.23
CA PRO A 274 -7.19 5.75 -2.60
C PRO A 274 -6.77 7.03 -1.85
N PHE A 275 -5.56 7.04 -1.28
CA PHE A 275 -5.02 8.19 -0.58
C PHE A 275 -4.66 9.32 -1.56
N PHE A 276 -3.88 9.02 -2.61
CA PHE A 276 -3.49 10.03 -3.59
C PHE A 276 -4.68 10.54 -4.40
N TYR A 277 -5.67 9.69 -4.66
CA TYR A 277 -6.90 10.12 -5.30
C TYR A 277 -7.68 11.13 -4.45
N ALA A 278 -7.87 10.82 -3.15
CA ALA A 278 -8.53 11.74 -2.22
C ALA A 278 -7.78 13.08 -2.14
N LEU A 279 -6.45 13.03 -2.12
CA LEU A 279 -5.59 14.20 -2.15
C LEU A 279 -5.82 15.08 -3.39
N VAL A 280 -5.77 14.49 -4.58
CA VAL A 280 -5.99 15.25 -5.84
C VAL A 280 -7.38 15.89 -5.86
N LYS A 281 -8.40 15.20 -5.33
CA LYS A 281 -9.76 15.73 -5.23
C LYS A 281 -9.83 16.94 -4.29
N ASP A 282 -9.17 16.88 -3.14
CA ASP A 282 -9.14 17.98 -2.18
C ASP A 282 -8.37 19.20 -2.73
N LEU A 283 -7.25 18.99 -3.42
CA LEU A 283 -6.48 20.06 -4.07
C LEU A 283 -7.27 20.75 -5.18
N LYS A 284 -8.04 20.00 -5.98
CA LYS A 284 -8.90 20.59 -7.02
C LYS A 284 -10.01 21.45 -6.42
N ARG A 285 -10.65 21.00 -5.34
CA ARG A 285 -11.67 21.79 -4.63
C ARG A 285 -11.10 23.11 -4.11
N GLN A 286 -9.92 23.10 -3.52
CA GLN A 286 -9.26 24.33 -3.05
C GLN A 286 -8.91 25.31 -4.19
N HIS A 287 -8.72 24.81 -5.41
CA HIS A 287 -8.49 25.66 -6.58
C HIS A 287 -9.78 26.30 -7.09
N ASP A 288 -10.89 25.54 -7.12
CA ASP A 288 -12.21 26.05 -7.52
C ASP A 288 -12.78 27.07 -6.52
N ASP A 289 -12.47 26.91 -5.22
CA ASP A 289 -12.90 27.83 -4.15
C ASP A 289 -12.04 29.11 -4.06
N ARG A 290 -11.02 29.29 -4.91
CA ARG A 290 -10.27 30.55 -4.99
C ARG A 290 -11.19 31.60 -5.61
N PRO A 291 -11.53 32.71 -4.93
CA PRO A 291 -12.39 33.72 -5.52
C PRO A 291 -11.73 34.21 -6.81
N GLU A 292 -12.45 34.05 -7.93
CA GLU A 292 -12.16 34.76 -9.16
C GLU A 292 -11.93 36.21 -8.77
N ARG A 293 -10.71 36.70 -8.97
CA ARG A 293 -10.39 38.11 -8.76
C ARG A 293 -11.18 38.84 -9.83
N SER A 294 -12.41 39.23 -9.48
CA SER A 294 -13.30 39.99 -10.34
C SER A 294 -12.48 41.15 -10.93
N PRO A 295 -12.43 41.32 -12.27
CA PRO A 295 -11.72 42.44 -12.84
C PRO A 295 -12.35 43.71 -12.27
N SER A 296 -11.60 44.40 -11.41
CA SER A 296 -11.94 45.73 -10.95
C SER A 296 -11.93 46.67 -12.16
N ASN A 297 -13.07 46.76 -12.84
CA ASN A 297 -13.40 47.78 -13.83
C ASN A 297 -14.93 47.98 -13.80
N ALA A 298 -15.44 48.43 -12.65
CA ALA A 298 -16.72 49.11 -12.57
C ALA A 298 -16.42 50.61 -12.37
N THR A 299 -16.08 51.28 -13.48
CA THR A 299 -16.08 52.73 -13.55
C THR A 299 -17.39 53.14 -14.18
N ASN A 300 -18.48 53.24 -13.41
CA ASN A 300 -19.63 54.10 -13.72
C ASN A 300 -20.52 54.31 -12.48
N PRO A 301 -20.55 55.52 -11.90
CA PRO A 301 -21.34 55.85 -10.70
C PRO A 301 -22.86 56.04 -10.91
N SER A 302 -23.43 55.67 -12.07
CA SER A 302 -24.82 56.05 -12.43
C SER A 302 -25.90 55.11 -11.89
N ASP A 303 -25.59 53.86 -11.57
CA ASP A 303 -26.63 52.85 -11.29
C ASP A 303 -27.08 52.80 -9.81
N PHE A 304 -26.52 53.67 -8.96
CA PHE A 304 -26.85 53.69 -7.52
C PHE A 304 -28.06 54.57 -7.17
N TYR A 305 -28.54 55.43 -8.07
CA TYR A 305 -29.61 56.39 -7.76
C TYR A 305 -31.02 55.92 -8.12
N ASP A 306 -31.20 54.80 -8.83
CA ASP A 306 -32.51 54.41 -9.40
C ASP A 306 -33.39 53.52 -8.51
N LEU A 307 -33.02 53.30 -7.24
CA LEU A 307 -33.84 52.50 -6.29
C LEU A 307 -34.55 53.32 -5.21
N GLN A 308 -34.52 54.65 -5.30
CA GLN A 308 -35.11 55.53 -4.29
C GLN A 308 -36.45 56.17 -4.71
N SER A 309 -37.29 55.42 -5.41
CA SER A 309 -38.69 55.80 -5.66
C SER A 309 -39.66 54.65 -5.38
N LEU A 310 -39.86 54.33 -4.11
CA LEU A 310 -41.06 53.64 -3.64
C LEU A 310 -41.66 54.43 -2.47
N PRO A 311 -42.95 54.82 -2.52
CA PRO A 311 -43.58 55.58 -1.45
C PRO A 311 -43.87 54.66 -0.24
N SER A 312 -43.38 55.04 0.94
CA SER A 312 -43.67 54.36 2.21
C SER A 312 -44.95 54.91 2.82
N SER A 313 -45.97 54.04 2.93
CA SER A 313 -47.17 54.24 3.73
C SER A 313 -46.91 53.79 5.18
N ALA A 314 -47.19 54.71 6.12
CA ALA A 314 -47.64 54.52 7.50
C ALA A 314 -46.93 53.53 8.45
N GLY A 315 -46.18 54.09 9.41
CA GLY A 315 -46.45 53.95 10.86
C GLY A 315 -46.08 52.66 11.59
N ALA A 316 -44.93 52.66 12.29
CA ALA A 316 -44.74 52.10 13.65
C ALA A 316 -43.32 52.39 14.19
N PRO A 317 -43.10 52.63 15.50
CA PRO A 317 -41.77 52.89 16.06
C PRO A 317 -40.94 51.59 16.26
N ILE A 318 -39.65 51.68 15.95
CA ILE A 318 -38.64 50.61 16.05
C ILE A 318 -38.07 50.53 17.49
N PRO A 319 -37.93 49.35 18.13
CA PRO A 319 -37.15 49.19 19.36
C PRO A 319 -35.65 48.99 19.05
N ILE A 320 -34.79 49.66 19.82
CA ILE A 320 -33.33 49.60 19.72
C ILE A 320 -32.81 48.28 20.33
N PRO A 321 -31.96 47.49 19.65
CA PRO A 321 -31.28 46.34 20.27
C PRO A 321 -29.92 46.73 20.89
N PRO A 322 -29.49 46.06 21.98
CA PRO A 322 -28.24 46.40 22.68
C PRO A 322 -26.99 45.84 22.00
N THR A 323 -25.89 46.56 22.21
CA THR A 323 -24.53 46.34 21.72
C THR A 323 -23.92 45.03 22.23
N ILE A 324 -23.33 44.20 21.34
CA ILE A 324 -22.62 42.96 21.69
C ILE A 324 -21.10 43.17 21.57
N SER A 325 -20.36 42.91 22.65
CA SER A 325 -18.89 42.80 22.69
C SER A 325 -18.41 41.37 22.37
N PRO A 326 -17.17 41.17 21.88
CA PRO A 326 -16.74 39.90 21.28
C PRO A 326 -16.19 38.90 22.32
N GLY A 327 -16.56 37.62 22.22
CA GLY A 327 -15.96 36.57 23.03
C GLY A 327 -16.45 35.14 22.74
N THR A 328 -15.59 34.34 22.09
CA THR A 328 -15.57 32.86 22.03
C THR A 328 -16.69 32.12 21.28
N SER A 329 -16.46 31.85 19.99
CA SER A 329 -17.24 30.86 19.22
C SER A 329 -16.76 29.43 19.51
N LYS A 330 -17.59 28.64 20.20
CA LYS A 330 -17.54 27.17 20.17
C LYS A 330 -18.22 26.68 18.90
N CYS A 331 -17.53 25.86 18.12
CA CYS A 331 -18.07 25.22 16.92
C CYS A 331 -18.97 24.03 17.34
N SER A 332 -20.29 24.22 17.30
CA SER A 332 -21.29 23.15 17.46
C SER A 332 -21.77 22.67 16.10
N ILE A 333 -21.58 21.38 15.82
CA ILE A 333 -22.09 20.68 14.64
C ILE A 333 -23.59 20.40 14.87
N LYS A 334 -24.46 21.03 14.09
CA LYS A 334 -25.90 20.67 14.02
C LYS A 334 -26.08 19.44 13.13
N TYR A 335 -26.68 18.39 13.70
CA TYR A 335 -27.24 17.26 12.94
C TYR A 335 -28.56 17.70 12.28
N TYR A 336 -28.72 17.38 11.00
CA TYR A 336 -30.02 17.42 10.33
C TYR A 336 -30.68 16.05 10.50
N GLU A 337 -31.70 15.97 11.36
CA GLU A 337 -32.78 14.99 11.25
C GLU A 337 -33.73 15.48 10.15
N ASN A 338 -34.17 14.59 9.27
CA ASN A 338 -35.43 14.76 8.56
C ASN A 338 -36.10 13.40 8.33
N VAL A 339 -37.41 13.46 8.54
CA VAL A 339 -38.48 12.46 8.56
C VAL A 339 -38.58 11.61 7.30
#